data_AF-A0A4V1AQ78-F1
#
_entry.id   AF-A0A4V1AQ78-F1
#
_cell.length_a   1.000
_cell.length_b   1.000
_cell.length_c   1.000
_cell.angle_alpha   90.00
_cell.angle_beta   90.00
_cell.angle_gamma   90.00
#
_symmetry.space_group_name_H-M   'P 1'
#
loop_
_entity.id
_entity.type
_entity.pdbx_description
1 polymer ?
#
loop_
_entity_poly.entity_id
_entity_poly.type
_entity_poly.pdbx_seq_one_letter_code
_entity_poly.pdbx_strand_id
1 'polypeptide(L)'
;MINELQHKNIKDISSSFYFTKLNLVYKNEENLAFFVNSNLIKNKITNKYFRLLNYSILSNDFDLINNHIKNEFPNSKIKHLLKLIAKTNNVLFENKFKNQVDYESMFKLNIYCQLFLIYIRYNPNIWLSLDQEYVKQVSKTNQLDWSIINYIINYHVLKDCRFDLTYDQKYLVNTLMSLSLEDLDSRNKMKKILEVPILATKIFMIQREAIKKGKSLRENKKKYKHLLFSTAMQLIIHFINNNIDDINFASKH
;
A
#
# COMPACT_ATOMS: atom_id res chain seq x y z
N MET A 1 8.91 -29.57 15.54
CA MET A 1 9.24 -28.40 14.71
C MET A 1 8.38 -27.15 14.94
N ILE A 2 7.03 -27.20 15.04
CA ILE A 2 6.24 -25.98 15.39
C ILE A 2 6.23 -25.71 16.91
N ASN A 3 6.37 -26.75 17.75
CA ASN A 3 6.32 -26.61 19.21
C ASN A 3 7.68 -26.29 19.88
N GLU A 4 8.79 -26.30 19.15
CA GLU A 4 10.14 -26.03 19.73
C GLU A 4 10.49 -24.53 19.74
N LEU A 5 9.68 -23.68 19.09
CA LEU A 5 9.88 -22.23 19.07
C LEU A 5 9.24 -21.49 20.25
N GLN A 6 8.58 -22.19 21.18
CA GLN A 6 7.81 -21.56 22.27
C GLN A 6 8.57 -21.37 23.59
N HIS A 7 9.81 -21.87 23.74
CA HIS A 7 10.47 -21.90 25.05
C HIS A 7 11.86 -21.27 25.17
N LYS A 8 12.32 -20.48 24.20
CA LYS A 8 13.56 -19.69 24.38
C LYS A 8 13.26 -18.19 24.56
N ASN A 9 13.36 -17.77 25.82
CA ASN A 9 13.58 -16.39 26.31
C ASN A 9 12.52 -15.32 26.00
N ILE A 10 11.32 -15.49 26.58
CA ILE A 10 10.25 -14.48 26.65
C ILE A 10 10.49 -13.43 27.77
N LYS A 11 11.52 -13.58 28.61
CA LYS A 11 11.71 -12.70 29.79
C LYS A 11 12.31 -11.32 29.53
N ASP A 12 12.90 -11.05 28.36
CA ASP A 12 13.50 -9.74 28.02
C ASP A 12 12.62 -8.81 27.17
N ILE A 13 11.35 -9.18 26.96
CA ILE A 13 10.37 -8.42 26.15
C ILE A 13 9.76 -7.25 26.95
N SER A 14 10.18 -7.01 28.19
CA SER A 14 9.74 -5.86 29.01
C SER A 14 10.20 -4.50 28.46
N SER A 15 11.11 -4.47 27.48
CA SER A 15 11.45 -3.27 26.70
C SER A 15 10.51 -3.01 25.51
N SER A 16 9.53 -3.88 25.25
CA SER A 16 8.59 -3.76 24.11
C SER A 16 7.36 -2.87 24.38
N PHE A 17 7.32 -2.18 25.52
CA PHE A 17 6.15 -1.44 26.01
C PHE A 17 5.62 -0.34 25.05
N TYR A 18 6.42 0.06 24.04
CA TYR A 18 6.03 1.07 23.04
C TYR A 18 5.42 0.50 21.75
N PHE A 19 5.57 -0.78 21.44
CA PHE A 19 4.85 -1.40 20.31
C PHE A 19 3.40 -1.74 20.67
N THR A 20 3.10 -1.90 21.95
CA THR A 20 1.78 -2.33 22.43
C THR A 20 0.76 -1.20 22.54
N LYS A 21 1.18 0.07 22.71
CA LYS A 21 0.27 1.15 23.11
C LYS A 21 -0.35 1.99 21.98
N LEU A 22 0.06 1.81 20.73
CA LEU A 22 -0.65 2.33 19.55
C LEU A 22 -1.67 1.33 18.97
N ASN A 23 -1.77 0.12 19.53
CA ASN A 23 -2.74 -0.91 19.16
C ASN A 23 -4.02 -0.86 20.02
N LEU A 24 -4.64 0.31 20.11
CA LEU A 24 -6.02 0.35 20.60
C LEU A 24 -6.95 -0.14 19.47
N VAL A 25 -7.61 -1.27 19.75
CA VAL A 25 -8.68 -1.94 18.99
C VAL A 25 -8.25 -3.05 18.01
N TYR A 26 -7.38 -3.99 18.39
CA TYR A 26 -7.44 -5.36 17.83
C TYR A 26 -7.09 -6.40 18.90
N LYS A 27 -8.13 -7.05 19.46
CA LYS A 27 -8.06 -7.86 20.68
C LYS A 27 -7.39 -9.25 20.55
N ASN A 28 -6.63 -9.54 19.49
CA ASN A 28 -6.03 -10.88 19.26
C ASN A 28 -4.63 -10.88 18.58
N GLU A 29 -3.93 -9.74 18.48
CA GLU A 29 -2.71 -9.63 17.67
C GLU A 29 -1.51 -9.09 18.47
N GLU A 30 -1.01 -9.85 19.45
CA GLU A 30 0.15 -9.45 20.29
C GLU A 30 1.49 -9.37 19.54
N ASN A 31 1.54 -9.70 18.23
CA ASN A 31 2.80 -9.84 17.46
C ASN A 31 2.80 -9.08 16.12
N LEU A 32 2.25 -7.87 16.07
CA LEU A 32 2.37 -7.00 14.89
C LEU A 32 3.54 -6.04 15.00
N ALA A 33 4.38 -6.02 13.96
CA ALA A 33 5.51 -5.11 13.86
C ALA A 33 5.13 -3.72 13.34
N PHE A 34 3.95 -3.58 12.73
CA PHE A 34 3.47 -2.31 12.17
C PHE A 34 1.94 -2.28 12.12
N PHE A 35 1.37 -1.07 12.05
CA PHE A 35 -0.08 -0.90 11.90
C PHE A 35 -0.48 -1.18 10.45
N VAL A 36 -1.45 -2.07 10.28
CA VAL A 36 -2.01 -2.37 8.98
C VAL A 36 -3.48 -2.05 8.95
N ASN A 37 -3.92 -1.39 7.89
CA ASN A 37 -5.34 -1.30 7.59
C ASN A 37 -5.87 -2.71 7.32
N SER A 38 -6.76 -3.19 8.19
CA SER A 38 -7.35 -4.53 8.11
C SER A 38 -8.03 -4.83 6.77
N ASN A 39 -8.46 -3.80 6.01
CA ASN A 39 -8.99 -4.00 4.68
C ASN A 39 -7.93 -4.45 3.67
N LEU A 40 -6.66 -4.04 3.80
CA LEU A 40 -5.57 -4.45 2.91
C LEU A 40 -5.33 -5.96 2.99
N ILE A 41 -5.37 -6.54 4.18
CA ILE A 41 -5.01 -7.94 4.44
C ILE A 41 -6.15 -8.95 4.24
N LYS A 42 -7.36 -8.51 3.87
CA LYS A 42 -8.50 -9.42 3.61
C LYS A 42 -8.35 -10.24 2.33
N ASN A 43 -7.49 -9.80 1.41
CA ASN A 43 -7.20 -10.57 0.21
C ASN A 43 -6.14 -11.63 0.49
N LYS A 44 -6.31 -12.87 0.00
CA LYS A 44 -5.39 -14.00 0.23
C LYS A 44 -3.93 -13.68 -0.07
N ILE A 45 -3.67 -12.96 -1.16
CA ILE A 45 -2.31 -12.64 -1.63
C ILE A 45 -1.72 -11.51 -0.80
N THR A 46 -2.49 -10.44 -0.58
CA THR A 46 -2.04 -9.37 0.31
C THR A 46 -1.82 -9.88 1.74
N ASN A 47 -2.62 -10.82 2.22
CA ASN A 47 -2.44 -11.48 3.53
C ASN A 47 -1.15 -12.30 3.59
N LYS A 48 -0.86 -13.08 2.54
CA LYS A 48 0.42 -13.82 2.41
C LYS A 48 1.60 -12.86 2.55
N TYR A 49 1.60 -11.77 1.77
CA TYR A 49 2.69 -10.79 1.79
C TYR A 49 2.74 -9.98 3.08
N PHE A 50 1.60 -9.72 3.73
CA PHE A 50 1.56 -9.14 5.07
C PHE A 50 2.24 -10.04 6.09
N ARG A 51 1.94 -11.34 6.11
CA ARG A 51 2.57 -12.29 7.03
C ARG A 51 4.07 -12.40 6.80
N LEU A 52 4.49 -12.52 5.54
CA LEU A 52 5.90 -12.53 5.17
C LEU A 52 6.61 -11.25 5.64
N LEU A 53 6.00 -10.09 5.41
CA LEU A 53 6.56 -8.81 5.78
C LEU A 53 6.64 -8.63 7.31
N ASN A 54 5.58 -8.99 8.02
CA ASN A 54 5.53 -8.93 9.47
C ASN A 54 6.61 -9.81 10.10
N TYR A 55 6.77 -11.04 9.59
CA TYR A 55 7.86 -11.92 9.99
C TYR A 55 9.23 -11.27 9.74
N SER A 56 9.48 -10.78 8.52
CA SER A 56 10.76 -10.17 8.15
C SER A 56 11.15 -8.97 9.00
N ILE A 57 10.18 -8.15 9.41
CA ILE A 57 10.44 -7.00 10.28
C ILE A 57 10.77 -7.45 11.71
N LEU A 58 10.02 -8.41 12.26
CA LEU A 58 10.26 -8.93 13.61
C LEU A 58 11.59 -9.69 13.72
N SER A 59 11.94 -10.48 12.71
CA SER A 59 13.18 -11.27 12.68
C SER A 59 14.38 -10.50 12.14
N ASN A 60 14.14 -9.33 11.55
CA ASN A 60 15.12 -8.57 10.75
C ASN A 60 15.76 -9.40 9.61
N ASP A 61 15.02 -10.35 9.04
CA ASP A 61 15.44 -11.20 7.92
C ASP A 61 14.49 -11.04 6.72
N PHE A 62 15.03 -10.52 5.62
CA PHE A 62 14.28 -10.22 4.40
C PHE A 62 14.49 -11.23 3.27
N ASP A 63 15.28 -12.29 3.46
CA ASP A 63 15.63 -13.21 2.39
C ASP A 63 14.42 -14.01 1.89
N LEU A 64 13.59 -14.50 2.81
CA LEU A 64 12.39 -15.26 2.49
C LEU A 64 11.42 -14.44 1.62
N ILE A 65 11.08 -13.23 2.05
CA ILE A 65 10.18 -12.35 1.29
C ILE A 65 10.83 -11.91 -0.04
N ASN A 66 12.14 -11.66 -0.07
CA ASN A 66 12.86 -11.35 -1.31
C ASN A 66 12.76 -12.48 -2.34
N ASN A 67 12.87 -13.73 -1.92
CA ASN A 67 12.76 -14.89 -2.81
C ASN A 67 11.35 -15.03 -3.37
N HIS A 68 10.32 -14.86 -2.53
CA HIS A 68 8.93 -14.81 -3.01
C HIS A 68 8.70 -13.70 -4.03
N ILE A 69 9.17 -12.47 -3.75
CA ILE A 69 9.05 -11.35 -4.68
C ILE A 69 9.81 -11.58 -5.98
N LYS A 70 11.00 -12.19 -5.94
CA LYS A 70 11.79 -12.51 -7.15
C LYS A 70 11.07 -13.52 -8.03
N ASN A 71 10.46 -14.55 -7.44
CA ASN A 71 9.81 -15.63 -8.17
C ASN A 71 8.43 -15.21 -8.70
N GLU A 72 7.63 -14.54 -7.87
CA GLU A 72 6.25 -14.18 -8.22
C GLU A 72 6.18 -12.86 -9.01
N PHE A 73 7.13 -11.93 -8.78
CA PHE A 73 7.13 -10.60 -9.40
C PHE A 73 8.52 -10.19 -9.92
N PRO A 74 9.12 -10.95 -10.87
CA PRO A 74 10.50 -10.76 -11.30
C PRO A 74 10.81 -9.33 -11.78
N ASN A 75 9.89 -8.73 -12.54
CA ASN A 75 10.03 -7.40 -13.15
C ASN A 75 9.38 -6.28 -12.32
N SER A 76 8.92 -6.57 -11.10
CA SER A 76 8.27 -5.57 -10.26
C SER A 76 9.26 -4.69 -9.53
N LYS A 77 9.03 -3.37 -9.57
CA LYS A 77 9.79 -2.36 -8.83
C LYS A 77 9.51 -2.39 -7.33
N ILE A 78 8.58 -3.23 -6.86
CA ILE A 78 8.28 -3.42 -5.44
C ILE A 78 9.52 -3.79 -4.61
N LYS A 79 10.54 -4.40 -5.24
CA LYS A 79 11.84 -4.69 -4.62
C LYS A 79 12.53 -3.44 -4.06
N HIS A 80 12.36 -2.27 -4.69
CA HIS A 80 12.92 -1.02 -4.16
C HIS A 80 12.27 -0.61 -2.84
N LEU A 81 10.96 -0.81 -2.71
CA LEU A 81 10.24 -0.50 -1.49
C LEU A 81 10.63 -1.47 -0.37
N LEU A 82 10.77 -2.77 -0.71
CA LEU A 82 11.25 -3.77 0.24
C LEU A 82 12.66 -3.48 0.75
N LYS A 83 13.57 -2.97 -0.11
CA LYS A 83 14.89 -2.50 0.32
C LYS A 83 14.82 -1.32 1.28
N LEU A 84 13.90 -0.38 1.09
CA LEU A 84 13.70 0.74 2.03
C LEU A 84 13.17 0.26 3.37
N ILE A 85 12.22 -0.68 3.36
CA ILE A 85 11.71 -1.31 4.58
C ILE A 85 12.87 -1.97 5.33
N ALA A 86 13.68 -2.79 4.65
CA ALA A 86 14.83 -3.44 5.25
C ALA A 86 15.85 -2.45 5.83
N LYS A 87 16.20 -1.41 5.07
CA LYS A 87 17.10 -0.35 5.53
C LYS A 87 16.56 0.36 6.78
N THR A 88 15.28 0.74 6.77
CA THR A 88 14.65 1.45 7.89
C THR A 88 14.54 0.55 9.12
N ASN A 89 14.23 -0.73 8.91
CA ASN A 89 14.17 -1.71 9.99
C ASN A 89 15.55 -1.95 10.61
N ASN A 90 16.62 -2.03 9.81
CA ASN A 90 17.99 -2.14 10.30
C ASN A 90 18.37 -0.94 11.19
N VAL A 91 18.05 0.29 10.76
CA VAL A 91 18.29 1.50 11.58
C VAL A 91 17.54 1.41 12.92
N LEU A 92 16.27 1.01 12.90
CA LEU A 92 15.48 0.83 14.13
C LEU A 92 16.05 -0.27 15.03
N PHE A 93 16.52 -1.37 14.44
CA PHE A 93 17.13 -2.48 15.16
C PHE A 93 18.45 -2.04 15.81
N GLU A 94 19.31 -1.31 15.09
CA GLU A 94 20.55 -0.75 15.62
C GLU A 94 20.29 0.27 16.76
N ASN A 95 19.31 1.16 16.59
CA ASN A 95 18.94 2.16 17.59
C ASN A 95 18.38 1.52 18.87
N LYS A 96 17.70 0.37 18.74
CA LYS A 96 17.24 -0.43 19.89
C LYS A 96 18.40 -0.86 20.79
N PHE A 97 19.53 -1.31 20.23
CA PHE A 97 20.72 -1.65 21.03
C PHE A 97 21.36 -0.44 21.70
N LYS A 98 21.12 0.77 21.17
CA LYS A 98 21.59 2.03 21.74
C LYS A 98 20.60 2.64 22.74
N ASN A 99 19.48 1.98 23.05
CA ASN A 99 18.37 2.49 23.86
C ASN A 99 17.80 3.84 23.36
N GLN A 100 17.86 4.09 22.04
CA GLN A 100 17.31 5.30 21.43
C GLN A 100 15.99 4.99 20.73
N VAL A 101 14.97 5.82 20.97
CA VAL A 101 13.67 5.71 20.29
C VAL A 101 13.65 6.67 19.10
N ASP A 102 13.62 6.11 17.90
CA ASP A 102 13.52 6.87 16.65
C ASP A 102 12.08 6.79 16.10
N TYR A 103 11.24 7.71 16.58
CA TYR A 103 9.83 7.80 16.18
C TYR A 103 9.64 8.12 14.69
N GLU A 104 10.58 8.86 14.09
CA GLU A 104 10.52 9.20 12.68
C GLU A 104 10.71 7.96 11.81
N SER A 105 11.73 7.15 12.11
CA SER A 105 11.98 5.89 11.40
C SER A 105 10.86 4.88 11.63
N MET A 106 10.24 4.83 12.82
CA MET A 106 9.07 3.99 13.07
C MET A 106 7.87 4.40 12.19
N PHE A 107 7.61 5.70 12.10
CA PHE A 107 6.53 6.21 11.25
C PHE A 107 6.81 5.95 9.76
N LYS A 108 8.05 6.17 9.30
CA LYS A 108 8.50 5.83 7.93
C LYS A 108 8.31 4.35 7.63
N LEU A 109 8.77 3.46 8.52
CA LEU A 109 8.62 2.02 8.36
C LEU A 109 7.15 1.64 8.16
N ASN A 110 6.27 2.19 9.00
CA ASN A 110 4.85 1.91 8.95
C ASN A 110 4.21 2.35 7.60
N ILE A 111 4.59 3.54 7.10
CA ILE A 111 4.16 4.02 5.78
C ILE A 111 4.68 3.10 4.67
N TYR A 112 5.96 2.73 4.69
CA TYR A 112 6.52 1.85 3.66
C TYR A 112 5.85 0.49 3.62
N CYS A 113 5.54 -0.09 4.79
CA CYS A 113 4.85 -1.37 4.87
C CYS A 113 3.44 -1.29 4.30
N GLN A 114 2.70 -0.22 4.61
CA GLN A 114 1.38 0.02 4.03
C GLN A 114 1.44 0.25 2.53
N LEU A 115 2.40 1.04 2.04
CA LEU A 115 2.64 1.23 0.62
C LEU A 115 2.98 -0.08 -0.09
N PHE A 116 3.75 -0.96 0.55
CA PHE A 116 4.11 -2.26 0.00
C PHE A 116 2.87 -3.14 -0.18
N LEU A 117 1.99 -3.17 0.81
CA LEU A 117 0.74 -3.92 0.73
C LEU A 117 -0.25 -3.30 -0.27
N ILE A 118 -0.30 -1.97 -0.37
CA ILE A 118 -1.05 -1.27 -1.43
C ILE A 118 -0.51 -1.68 -2.79
N TYR A 119 0.82 -1.69 -2.97
CA TYR A 119 1.46 -2.07 -4.20
C TYR A 119 1.06 -3.49 -4.61
N ILE A 120 1.18 -4.47 -3.70
CA ILE A 120 0.71 -5.84 -3.94
C ILE A 120 -0.77 -5.87 -4.33
N ARG A 121 -1.60 -5.10 -3.62
CA ARG A 121 -3.05 -5.16 -3.77
C ARG A 121 -3.58 -4.46 -5.02
N TYR A 122 -2.98 -3.37 -5.46
CA TYR A 122 -3.55 -2.53 -6.51
C TYR A 122 -2.69 -2.46 -7.76
N ASN A 123 -1.52 -3.10 -7.81
CA ASN A 123 -0.76 -3.19 -9.04
C ASN A 123 -1.43 -4.18 -10.02
N PRO A 124 -1.93 -3.71 -11.18
CA PRO A 124 -2.66 -4.58 -12.12
C PRO A 124 -1.78 -5.69 -12.71
N ASN A 125 -0.47 -5.48 -12.85
CA ASN A 125 0.45 -6.48 -13.38
C ASN A 125 0.58 -7.70 -12.45
N ILE A 126 0.33 -7.51 -11.14
CA ILE A 126 0.29 -8.59 -10.17
C ILE A 126 -0.96 -9.44 -10.34
N TRP A 127 -2.12 -8.81 -10.63
CA TRP A 127 -3.40 -9.51 -10.78
C TRP A 127 -3.53 -10.29 -12.08
N LEU A 128 -2.92 -9.79 -13.15
CA LEU A 128 -2.94 -10.45 -14.45
C LEU A 128 -2.09 -11.73 -14.48
N SER A 129 -1.16 -11.90 -13.54
CA SER A 129 -0.29 -13.07 -13.44
C SER A 129 -0.81 -14.15 -12.48
N LEU A 130 -2.01 -14.00 -11.93
CA LEU A 130 -2.56 -14.90 -10.91
C LEU A 130 -3.71 -15.75 -11.48
N ASP A 131 -3.71 -17.05 -11.16
CA ASP A 131 -4.78 -17.97 -11.57
C ASP A 131 -6.15 -17.53 -11.05
N GLN A 132 -7.18 -17.72 -11.87
CA GLN A 132 -8.55 -17.29 -11.61
C GLN A 132 -9.15 -17.84 -10.30
N GLU A 133 -8.63 -18.97 -9.79
CA GLU A 133 -9.03 -19.56 -8.51
C GLU A 133 -8.61 -18.71 -7.30
N TYR A 134 -7.50 -17.96 -7.39
CA TYR A 134 -7.00 -17.08 -6.32
C TYR A 134 -7.74 -15.74 -6.24
N VAL A 135 -8.50 -15.38 -7.28
CA VAL A 135 -9.20 -14.09 -7.40
C VAL A 135 -10.50 -14.04 -6.58
N LYS A 136 -11.06 -15.20 -6.18
CA LYS A 136 -12.46 -15.29 -5.68
C LYS A 136 -12.72 -14.87 -4.22
N GLN A 137 -11.73 -14.46 -3.44
CA GLN A 137 -11.92 -14.06 -2.02
C GLN A 137 -11.77 -12.55 -1.79
N VAL A 138 -12.70 -11.75 -2.32
CA VAL A 138 -12.84 -10.33 -1.95
C VAL A 138 -14.13 -10.14 -1.15
N SER A 139 -14.01 -9.81 0.14
CA SER A 139 -15.16 -9.58 1.03
C SER A 139 -16.07 -8.47 0.50
N LYS A 140 -17.39 -8.73 0.41
CA LYS A 140 -18.42 -7.87 -0.21
C LYS A 140 -18.76 -6.57 0.57
N THR A 141 -18.22 -6.36 1.76
CA THR A 141 -18.71 -5.34 2.70
C THR A 141 -17.60 -4.70 3.51
N ASN A 142 -16.82 -3.80 2.91
CA ASN A 142 -15.86 -3.02 3.69
C ASN A 142 -16.07 -1.52 3.47
N GLN A 143 -15.95 -0.78 4.57
CA GLN A 143 -15.73 0.66 4.53
C GLN A 143 -14.38 0.94 3.88
N LEU A 144 -14.35 1.94 3.01
CA LEU A 144 -13.12 2.43 2.39
C LEU A 144 -12.39 3.30 3.40
N ASP A 145 -11.10 3.05 3.58
CA ASP A 145 -10.26 3.88 4.42
C ASP A 145 -9.48 4.87 3.57
N TRP A 146 -10.00 6.09 3.48
CA TRP A 146 -9.41 7.18 2.70
C TRP A 146 -8.19 7.80 3.38
N SER A 147 -7.95 7.53 4.66
CA SER A 147 -6.85 8.15 5.41
C SER A 147 -5.51 7.81 4.79
N ILE A 148 -5.34 6.59 4.30
CA ILE A 148 -4.11 6.12 3.67
C ILE A 148 -3.75 6.88 2.38
N ILE A 149 -4.75 7.30 1.58
CA ILE A 149 -4.50 8.16 0.41
C ILE A 149 -4.04 9.54 0.87
N ASN A 150 -4.72 10.10 1.87
CA ASN A 150 -4.36 11.40 2.43
C ASN A 150 -2.95 11.37 3.04
N TYR A 151 -2.56 10.27 3.70
CA TYR A 151 -1.20 10.11 4.21
C TYR A 151 -0.17 10.14 3.08
N ILE A 152 -0.39 9.38 2.01
CA ILE A 152 0.56 9.31 0.89
C ILE A 152 0.67 10.64 0.14
N ILE A 153 -0.44 11.36 -0.04
CA ILE A 153 -0.46 12.63 -0.79
C ILE A 153 0.13 13.79 0.04
N ASN A 154 -0.25 13.88 1.32
CA ASN A 154 -0.03 15.09 2.10
C ASN A 154 1.21 15.02 3.01
N TYR A 155 1.67 13.83 3.39
CA TYR A 155 2.81 13.73 4.30
C TYR A 155 4.12 13.62 3.53
N HIS A 156 4.95 14.67 3.66
CA HIS A 156 6.31 14.76 3.15
C HIS A 156 7.30 13.75 3.77
N VAL A 157 6.83 12.75 4.50
CA VAL A 157 7.70 11.72 5.10
C VAL A 157 8.44 10.91 4.03
N LEU A 158 8.03 11.04 2.77
CA LEU A 158 8.69 10.50 1.59
C LEU A 158 9.61 11.48 0.85
N LYS A 159 9.85 12.71 1.33
CA LYS A 159 10.54 13.77 0.56
C LYS A 159 11.95 13.38 0.06
N ASP A 160 12.62 12.47 0.77
CA ASP A 160 13.94 11.91 0.38
C ASP A 160 13.84 10.50 -0.23
N CYS A 161 12.63 10.05 -0.53
CA CYS A 161 12.34 8.72 -1.04
C CYS A 161 11.85 8.81 -2.48
N ARG A 162 12.28 7.87 -3.33
CA ARG A 162 11.87 7.67 -4.74
C ARG A 162 10.35 7.41 -4.94
N PHE A 163 9.57 7.62 -3.89
CA PHE A 163 8.16 7.28 -3.71
C PHE A 163 7.30 8.53 -3.46
N ASP A 164 7.88 9.73 -3.34
CA ASP A 164 7.10 10.97 -3.29
C ASP A 164 6.43 11.22 -4.65
N LEU A 165 5.26 11.86 -4.60
CA LEU A 165 4.50 12.25 -5.78
C LEU A 165 4.82 13.71 -6.12
N THR A 166 4.99 14.00 -7.41
CA THR A 166 5.15 15.39 -7.88
C THR A 166 3.88 16.20 -7.62
N TYR A 167 3.98 17.53 -7.69
CA TYR A 167 2.83 18.41 -7.54
C TYR A 167 1.70 18.03 -8.52
N ASP A 168 2.03 17.79 -9.79
CA ASP A 168 1.05 17.42 -10.82
C ASP A 168 0.41 16.06 -10.55
N GLN A 169 1.18 15.09 -10.07
CA GLN A 169 0.67 13.77 -9.69
C GLN A 169 -0.30 13.88 -8.51
N LYS A 170 0.04 14.66 -7.47
CA LYS A 170 -0.83 14.95 -6.33
C LYS A 170 -2.11 15.66 -6.79
N TYR A 171 -1.98 16.66 -7.66
CA TYR A 171 -3.11 17.38 -8.24
C TYR A 171 -4.06 16.44 -9.00
N LEU A 172 -3.54 15.49 -9.78
CA LEU A 172 -4.36 14.55 -10.53
C LEU A 172 -5.14 13.60 -9.61
N VAL A 173 -4.49 13.04 -8.57
CA VAL A 173 -5.19 12.18 -7.60
C VAL A 173 -6.26 12.97 -6.84
N ASN A 174 -5.96 14.19 -6.39
CA ASN A 174 -6.94 15.05 -5.72
C ASN A 174 -8.11 15.42 -6.64
N THR A 175 -7.83 15.71 -7.91
CA THR A 175 -8.87 16.01 -8.91
C THR A 175 -9.79 14.81 -9.11
N LEU A 176 -9.24 13.60 -9.22
CA LEU A 176 -10.02 12.36 -9.29
C LEU A 176 -10.91 12.18 -8.05
N MET A 177 -10.36 12.36 -6.85
CA MET A 177 -11.11 12.21 -5.60
C MET A 177 -12.23 13.24 -5.44
N SER A 178 -12.11 14.41 -6.09
CA SER A 178 -13.15 15.45 -6.08
C SER A 178 -14.33 15.17 -7.02
N LEU A 179 -14.26 14.12 -7.85
CA LEU A 179 -15.33 13.82 -8.79
C LEU A 179 -16.54 13.23 -8.08
N SER A 180 -17.72 13.73 -8.42
CA SER A 180 -18.98 13.13 -8.03
C SER A 180 -19.64 12.39 -9.19
N LEU A 181 -20.55 11.47 -8.85
CA LEU A 181 -21.30 10.71 -9.86
C LEU A 181 -22.28 11.61 -10.64
N GLU A 182 -22.78 12.66 -9.98
CA GLU A 182 -23.93 13.48 -10.39
C GLU A 182 -23.53 14.84 -10.99
N ASP A 183 -22.31 15.34 -10.75
CA ASP A 183 -21.92 16.70 -11.17
C ASP A 183 -21.71 16.86 -12.68
N LEU A 184 -22.32 17.92 -13.23
CA LEU A 184 -22.10 18.43 -14.59
C LEU A 184 -20.68 18.99 -14.78
N ASP A 185 -20.13 19.64 -13.75
CA ASP A 185 -18.76 20.20 -13.71
C ASP A 185 -17.65 19.15 -13.79
N SER A 186 -18.02 17.87 -13.61
CA SER A 186 -17.09 16.75 -13.75
C SER A 186 -16.42 16.70 -15.12
N ARG A 187 -17.05 17.23 -16.20
CA ARG A 187 -16.52 17.09 -17.57
C ARG A 187 -15.14 17.72 -17.75
N ASN A 188 -14.94 18.95 -17.26
CA ASN A 188 -13.67 19.66 -17.41
C ASN A 188 -12.55 19.03 -16.59
N LYS A 189 -12.84 18.65 -15.34
CA LYS A 189 -11.91 17.90 -14.48
C LYS A 189 -11.51 16.55 -15.09
N MET A 190 -12.47 15.89 -15.73
CA MET A 190 -12.29 14.57 -16.31
C MET A 190 -11.50 14.60 -17.62
N LYS A 191 -11.64 15.67 -18.42
CA LYS A 191 -10.78 15.91 -19.59
C LYS A 191 -9.30 15.97 -19.18
N LYS A 192 -8.98 16.74 -18.13
CA LYS A 192 -7.61 16.83 -17.58
C LYS A 192 -7.06 15.47 -17.13
N ILE A 193 -7.89 14.64 -16.48
CA ILE A 193 -7.49 13.28 -16.05
C ILE A 193 -7.23 12.37 -17.26
N LEU A 194 -8.00 12.53 -18.35
CA LEU A 194 -7.91 11.71 -19.55
C LEU A 194 -6.75 12.08 -20.48
N GLU A 195 -6.28 13.32 -20.42
CA GLU A 195 -5.09 13.76 -21.14
C GLU A 195 -3.83 12.99 -20.70
N VAL A 196 -3.83 12.47 -19.46
CA VAL A 196 -2.75 11.63 -18.96
C VAL A 196 -2.96 10.18 -19.43
N PRO A 197 -2.03 9.60 -20.23
CA PRO A 197 -2.23 8.33 -20.94
C PRO A 197 -2.10 7.09 -20.04
N ILE A 198 -2.71 7.09 -18.86
CA ILE A 198 -2.65 6.00 -17.88
C ILE A 198 -3.84 5.06 -18.06
N LEU A 199 -3.58 3.75 -18.16
CA LEU A 199 -4.65 2.76 -18.36
C LEU A 199 -5.73 2.80 -17.27
N ALA A 200 -5.33 3.02 -16.01
CA ALA A 200 -6.25 3.09 -14.87
C ALA A 200 -7.31 4.20 -15.04
N THR A 201 -6.95 5.36 -15.61
CA THR A 201 -7.90 6.46 -15.84
C THR A 201 -8.88 6.13 -16.98
N LYS A 202 -8.41 5.45 -18.03
CA LYS A 202 -9.25 4.98 -19.14
C LYS A 202 -10.26 3.92 -18.67
N ILE A 203 -9.82 2.94 -17.87
CA ILE A 203 -10.70 1.92 -17.30
C ILE A 203 -11.72 2.55 -16.35
N PHE A 204 -11.29 3.50 -15.51
CA PHE A 204 -12.18 4.25 -14.63
C PHE A 204 -13.35 4.88 -15.40
N MET A 205 -13.06 5.50 -16.56
CA MET A 205 -14.09 6.12 -17.39
C MET A 205 -15.13 5.12 -17.91
N ILE A 206 -14.67 4.00 -18.46
CA ILE A 206 -15.53 2.95 -18.99
C ILE A 206 -16.43 2.40 -17.88
N GLN A 207 -15.84 2.09 -16.72
CA GLN A 207 -16.59 1.54 -15.59
C GLN A 207 -17.54 2.55 -14.96
N ARG A 208 -17.19 3.83 -14.93
CA ARG A 208 -18.08 4.91 -14.47
C ARG A 208 -19.34 5.00 -15.31
N GLU A 209 -19.22 4.98 -16.64
CA GLU A 209 -20.38 5.03 -17.54
C GLU A 209 -21.26 3.78 -17.41
N ALA A 210 -20.66 2.60 -17.19
CA ALA A 210 -21.42 1.39 -16.88
C ALA A 210 -22.21 1.50 -15.55
N ILE A 211 -21.59 2.07 -14.52
CA ILE A 211 -22.25 2.30 -13.21
C ILE A 211 -23.41 3.27 -13.34
N LYS A 212 -23.27 4.35 -14.12
CA LYS A 212 -24.35 5.34 -14.33
C LYS A 212 -25.61 4.74 -14.94
N LYS A 213 -25.47 3.74 -15.80
CA LYS A 213 -26.60 3.05 -16.45
C LYS A 213 -27.30 2.02 -15.55
N GLY A 214 -26.79 1.78 -14.34
CA GLY A 214 -27.37 0.82 -13.39
C GLY A 214 -28.71 1.29 -12.80
N LYS A 215 -29.61 0.35 -12.50
CA LYS A 215 -30.98 0.64 -12.01
C LYS A 215 -31.05 1.17 -10.56
N SER A 216 -30.07 0.86 -9.71
CA SER A 216 -30.10 1.19 -8.27
C SER A 216 -29.13 2.32 -7.92
N LEU A 217 -29.65 3.51 -7.60
CA LEU A 217 -28.84 4.69 -7.26
C LEU A 217 -27.93 4.44 -6.05
N ARG A 218 -28.43 3.79 -5.01
CA ARG A 218 -27.68 3.50 -3.78
C ARG A 218 -26.49 2.57 -4.05
N GLU A 219 -26.71 1.52 -4.84
CA GLU A 219 -25.65 0.60 -5.24
C GLU A 219 -24.64 1.27 -6.16
N ASN A 220 -25.10 2.11 -7.09
CA ASN A 220 -24.23 2.86 -7.99
C ASN A 220 -23.31 3.81 -7.22
N LYS A 221 -23.83 4.54 -6.22
CA LYS A 221 -23.01 5.39 -5.33
C LYS A 221 -21.94 4.60 -4.60
N LYS A 222 -22.27 3.40 -4.09
CA LYS A 222 -21.30 2.52 -3.42
C LYS A 222 -20.23 2.03 -4.40
N LYS A 223 -20.64 1.45 -5.54
CA LYS A 223 -19.73 0.97 -6.60
C LYS A 223 -18.81 2.08 -7.09
N TYR A 224 -19.35 3.29 -7.26
CA TYR A 224 -18.58 4.47 -7.67
C TYR A 224 -17.52 4.87 -6.65
N LYS A 225 -17.84 4.90 -5.35
CA LYS A 225 -16.84 5.18 -4.30
C LYS A 225 -15.70 4.14 -4.30
N HIS A 226 -16.03 2.86 -4.46
CA HIS A 226 -15.01 1.80 -4.55
C HIS A 226 -14.15 1.96 -5.81
N LEU A 227 -14.76 2.29 -6.95
CA LEU A 227 -14.08 2.56 -8.20
C LEU A 227 -13.08 3.71 -8.04
N LEU A 228 -13.54 4.88 -7.54
CA LEU A 228 -12.68 6.04 -7.25
C LEU A 228 -11.48 5.66 -6.37
N PHE A 229 -11.74 4.96 -5.27
CA PHE A 229 -10.70 4.53 -4.35
C PHE A 229 -9.66 3.62 -5.02
N SER A 230 -10.12 2.62 -5.77
CA SER A 230 -9.22 1.70 -6.48
C SER A 230 -8.39 2.41 -7.55
N THR A 231 -9.00 3.34 -8.30
CA THR A 231 -8.29 4.10 -9.33
C THR A 231 -7.25 5.04 -8.70
N ALA A 232 -7.58 5.71 -7.59
CA ALA A 232 -6.62 6.54 -6.88
C ALA A 232 -5.40 5.72 -6.40
N MET A 233 -5.63 4.53 -5.83
CA MET A 233 -4.54 3.62 -5.43
C MET A 233 -3.69 3.16 -6.62
N GLN A 234 -4.31 2.80 -7.74
CA GLN A 234 -3.61 2.40 -8.95
C GLN A 234 -2.76 3.54 -9.53
N LEU A 235 -3.27 4.78 -9.49
CA LEU A 235 -2.52 5.97 -9.91
C LEU A 235 -1.30 6.20 -9.03
N ILE A 236 -1.45 6.12 -7.71
CA ILE A 236 -0.32 6.25 -6.77
C ILE A 236 0.78 5.25 -7.11
N ILE A 237 0.42 3.97 -7.32
CA ILE A 237 1.39 2.93 -7.69
C ILE A 237 2.05 3.22 -9.05
N HIS A 238 1.26 3.66 -10.03
CA HIS A 238 1.78 4.01 -11.35
C HIS A 238 2.80 5.15 -11.27
N PHE A 239 2.48 6.21 -10.53
CA PHE A 239 3.38 7.35 -10.35
C PHE A 239 4.66 6.99 -9.60
N ILE A 240 4.54 6.22 -8.51
CA ILE A 240 5.71 5.67 -7.81
C ILE A 240 6.61 4.90 -8.78
N ASN A 241 6.03 4.07 -9.66
CA ASN A 241 6.82 3.32 -10.63
C ASN A 241 7.55 4.21 -11.63
N ASN A 242 6.92 5.28 -12.12
CA ASN A 242 7.56 6.21 -13.05
C ASN A 242 8.67 7.01 -12.37
N ASN A 243 8.44 7.48 -11.14
CA ASN A 243 9.42 8.26 -10.38
C ASN A 243 10.69 7.44 -10.07
N ILE A 244 10.58 6.11 -9.95
CA ILE A 244 11.73 5.21 -9.85
C ILE A 244 12.52 5.12 -11.17
N ASP A 245 11.86 5.24 -12.33
CA ASP A 245 12.50 5.12 -13.66
C ASP A 245 13.21 6.39 -14.11
N ASP A 246 12.58 7.56 -13.93
CA ASP A 246 13.11 8.83 -14.45
C ASP A 246 14.52 9.14 -13.91
N ILE A 247 14.83 8.68 -12.70
CA ILE A 247 16.16 8.85 -12.08
C ILE A 247 17.19 7.86 -12.65
N ASN A 248 16.79 6.66 -13.11
CA ASN A 248 17.70 5.75 -13.83
C ASN A 248 18.09 6.31 -15.21
N PHE A 249 17.25 7.19 -15.77
CA PHE A 249 17.57 7.96 -16.98
C PHE A 249 18.49 9.15 -16.65
N ALA A 250 18.23 9.90 -15.58
CA ALA A 250 19.05 11.04 -15.16
C ALA A 250 20.43 10.66 -14.59
N SER A 251 20.65 9.43 -14.14
CA SER A 251 21.94 8.93 -13.63
C SER A 251 22.81 8.24 -14.68
N LYS A 252 22.37 8.23 -15.95
CA LYS A 252 23.11 7.70 -17.10
C LYS A 252 23.57 8.77 -18.09
N HIS A 253 23.36 10.04 -17.77
CA HIS A 253 23.83 11.22 -18.50
C HIS A 253 24.58 12.13 -17.54
#